data_AF-A0A950SWB5-F1
#
_entry.id   AF-A0A950SWB5-F1
#
_cell.length_a   1.000
_cell.length_b   1.000
_cell.length_c   1.000
_cell.angle_alpha   90.00
_cell.angle_beta   90.00
_cell.angle_gamma   90.00
#
_symmetry.space_group_name_H-M   'P 1'
#
loop_
_entity.id
_entity.type
_entity.pdbx_description
1 polymer ?
#
loop_
_entity_poly.entity_id
_entity_poly.type
_entity_poly.pdbx_seq_one_letter_code
_entity_poly.pdbx_strand_id
1 'polypeptide(L)'
;MNSFVYLQNEFPNTYKMPLVPSGKEVDTANKLSGKDFMGTCCVTGGTEIGDFILGKMAYIETTDPRVTSYAAEMRDQWNTPAHPDAQKPAFVQDNTVPDISFIAKELSAQEDVEIALRGTTGPGHYLTLTGIMFDTDSRTGKIFFVDPIGGKTGSVAIRQLDTSIITDYFISDELPTRIVGVIAESPIPEPATALVLASSLLVLGYAAWNRRR
;
A
#
# COMPACT_ATOMS: atom_id res chain seq x y z
N MET A 1 -4.75 2.94 8.44
CA MET A 1 -6.21 3.19 8.44
C MET A 1 -6.61 4.39 7.57
N ASN A 2 -5.80 5.44 7.48
CA ASN A 2 -6.05 6.53 6.52
C ASN A 2 -6.06 6.03 5.06
N SER A 3 -5.29 4.98 4.79
CA SER A 3 -5.21 4.29 3.51
C SER A 3 -6.57 3.72 3.03
N PHE A 4 -7.38 3.11 3.90
CA PHE A 4 -8.72 2.61 3.54
C PHE A 4 -9.72 3.74 3.26
N VAL A 5 -9.65 4.81 4.06
CA VAL A 5 -10.46 6.01 3.80
C VAL A 5 -10.06 6.64 2.46
N TYR A 6 -8.76 6.67 2.15
CA TYR A 6 -8.26 7.10 0.86
C TYR A 6 -8.80 6.21 -0.27
N LEU A 7 -8.62 4.89 -0.18
CA LEU A 7 -9.08 3.92 -1.17
C LEU A 7 -10.55 4.05 -1.50
N GLN A 8 -11.42 4.05 -0.49
CA GLN A 8 -12.86 4.11 -0.73
C GLN A 8 -13.31 5.47 -1.29
N ASN A 9 -12.57 6.55 -1.01
CA ASN A 9 -12.88 7.88 -1.54
C ASN A 9 -12.39 8.05 -2.98
N GLU A 10 -11.22 7.50 -3.31
CA GLU A 10 -10.63 7.54 -4.65
C GLU A 10 -11.35 6.55 -5.59
N PHE A 11 -11.77 5.38 -5.07
CA PHE A 11 -12.45 4.32 -5.81
C PHE A 11 -13.83 3.96 -5.23
N PRO A 12 -14.79 4.90 -5.19
CA PRO A 12 -16.07 4.70 -4.53
C PRO A 12 -16.95 3.62 -5.19
N ASN A 13 -16.66 3.27 -6.44
CA ASN A 13 -17.44 2.29 -7.21
C ASN A 13 -16.83 0.87 -7.18
N THR A 14 -15.61 0.69 -6.65
CA THR A 14 -14.98 -0.63 -6.60
C THR A 14 -15.39 -1.41 -5.36
N TYR A 15 -15.48 -0.73 -4.22
CA TYR A 15 -15.90 -1.33 -2.95
C TYR A 15 -17.43 -1.22 -2.80
N LYS A 16 -18.15 -2.32 -3.00
CA LYS A 16 -19.61 -2.38 -2.80
C LYS A 16 -19.96 -2.25 -1.33
N MET A 17 -19.10 -2.80 -0.48
CA MET A 17 -19.14 -2.64 0.96
C MET A 17 -18.05 -1.64 1.37
N PRO A 18 -18.38 -0.55 2.09
CA PRO A 18 -17.39 0.44 2.47
C PRO A 18 -16.35 -0.19 3.42
N LEU A 19 -15.06 -0.05 3.07
CA LEU A 19 -13.95 -0.50 3.92
C LEU A 19 -13.97 0.20 5.29
N VAL A 20 -14.40 1.44 5.34
CA VAL A 20 -14.63 2.21 6.56
C VAL A 20 -16.06 2.75 6.53
N PRO A 21 -16.99 2.16 7.31
CA PRO A 21 -18.35 2.68 7.41
C PRO A 21 -18.34 4.14 7.92
N SER A 22 -19.29 4.94 7.45
CA SER A 22 -19.36 6.37 7.81
C SER A 22 -19.41 6.57 9.32
N GLY A 23 -18.49 7.38 9.87
CA GLY A 23 -18.41 7.67 11.30
C GLY A 23 -17.87 6.51 12.14
N LYS A 24 -17.28 5.49 11.51
CA LYS A 24 -16.70 4.30 12.14
C LYS A 24 -15.20 4.20 11.96
N GLU A 25 -14.53 5.31 11.70
CA GLU A 25 -13.08 5.39 11.54
C GLU A 25 -12.39 4.78 12.77
N VAL A 26 -12.66 5.28 13.98
CA VAL A 26 -12.03 4.76 15.21
C VAL A 26 -12.36 3.29 15.45
N ASP A 27 -13.61 2.86 15.19
CA ASP A 27 -14.04 1.48 15.38
C ASP A 27 -13.31 0.53 14.42
N THR A 28 -13.12 0.93 13.15
CA THR A 28 -12.35 0.18 12.16
C THR A 28 -10.87 0.10 12.55
N ALA A 29 -10.27 1.17 13.07
CA ALA A 29 -8.88 1.15 13.58
C ALA A 29 -8.74 0.13 14.70
N ASN A 30 -9.65 0.18 15.68
CA ASN A 30 -9.63 -0.73 16.82
C ASN A 30 -9.78 -2.19 16.38
N LYS A 31 -10.70 -2.47 15.43
CA LYS A 31 -10.87 -3.80 14.85
C LYS A 31 -9.57 -4.26 14.16
N LEU A 32 -8.98 -3.44 13.29
CA LEU A 32 -7.72 -3.76 12.60
C LEU A 32 -6.56 -4.03 13.56
N SER A 33 -6.46 -3.28 14.65
CA SER A 33 -5.40 -3.45 15.66
C SER A 33 -5.56 -4.72 16.52
N GLY A 34 -6.71 -5.39 16.43
CA GLY A 34 -7.04 -6.58 17.20
C GLY A 34 -6.27 -7.83 16.77
N LYS A 35 -6.32 -8.85 17.63
CA LYS A 35 -5.62 -10.13 17.45
C LYS A 35 -6.00 -10.92 16.18
N ASP A 36 -7.19 -10.66 15.64
CA ASP A 36 -7.71 -11.38 14.46
C ASP A 36 -7.21 -10.74 13.15
N PHE A 37 -6.54 -9.58 13.24
CA PHE A 37 -5.94 -8.86 12.12
C PHE A 37 -4.49 -8.51 12.48
N MET A 38 -4.14 -7.24 12.72
CA MET A 38 -2.74 -6.80 12.84
C MET A 38 -2.06 -7.14 14.17
N GLY A 39 -2.79 -7.65 15.17
CA GLY A 39 -2.21 -8.08 16.44
C GLY A 39 -1.52 -6.98 17.25
N THR A 40 -1.71 -5.70 16.91
CA THR A 40 -0.96 -4.55 17.46
C THR A 40 -0.99 -4.49 18.98
N CYS A 41 -2.15 -4.82 19.57
CA CYS A 41 -2.38 -4.78 21.02
C CYS A 41 -1.61 -5.82 21.83
N CYS A 42 -1.22 -6.93 21.19
CA CYS A 42 -1.25 -8.22 21.88
C CYS A 42 0.05 -9.03 21.75
N VAL A 43 0.99 -8.60 20.91
CA VAL A 43 2.20 -9.37 20.62
C VAL A 43 3.47 -8.68 21.15
N THR A 44 3.68 -7.37 20.95
CA THR A 44 4.95 -6.70 21.34
C THR A 44 4.91 -5.17 21.50
N GLY A 45 3.74 -4.53 21.41
CA GLY A 45 3.65 -3.05 21.43
C GLY A 45 3.87 -2.39 20.06
N GLY A 46 3.67 -3.15 18.98
CA GLY A 46 3.72 -2.69 17.59
C GLY A 46 3.15 -3.75 16.63
N THR A 47 3.22 -3.49 15.33
CA THR A 47 2.78 -4.41 14.27
C THR A 47 3.94 -4.70 13.32
N GLU A 48 4.33 -5.97 13.21
CA GLU A 48 5.31 -6.41 12.24
C GLU A 48 4.77 -6.31 10.80
N ILE A 49 5.66 -6.16 9.81
CA ILE A 49 5.23 -5.95 8.41
C ILE A 49 4.41 -7.15 7.90
N GLY A 50 4.74 -8.38 8.34
CA GLY A 50 3.95 -9.57 8.01
C GLY A 50 2.52 -9.52 8.57
N ASP A 51 2.37 -9.18 9.86
CA ASP A 51 1.05 -9.00 10.51
C ASP A 51 0.27 -7.83 9.88
N PHE A 52 0.97 -6.78 9.44
CA PHE A 52 0.36 -5.66 8.73
C PHE A 52 -0.26 -6.09 7.39
N ILE A 53 0.54 -6.78 6.56
CA ILE A 53 0.12 -7.26 5.23
C ILE A 53 -1.06 -8.22 5.37
N LEU A 54 -0.91 -9.25 6.22
CA LEU A 54 -1.94 -10.26 6.42
C LEU A 54 -3.20 -9.68 7.07
N GLY A 55 -3.05 -8.79 8.05
CA GLY A 55 -4.16 -8.15 8.73
C GLY A 55 -4.97 -7.24 7.81
N LYS A 56 -4.32 -6.45 6.94
CA LYS A 56 -5.04 -5.67 5.91
C LYS A 56 -5.78 -6.58 4.95
N MET A 57 -5.10 -7.58 4.40
CA MET A 57 -5.69 -8.53 3.46
C MET A 57 -6.90 -9.24 4.08
N ALA A 58 -6.77 -9.79 5.29
CA ALA A 58 -7.87 -10.44 6.00
C ALA A 58 -9.05 -9.48 6.24
N TYR A 59 -8.77 -8.21 6.55
CA TYR A 59 -9.83 -7.22 6.74
C TYR A 59 -10.61 -6.94 5.46
N ILE A 60 -9.91 -6.73 4.34
CA ILE A 60 -10.57 -6.46 3.05
C ILE A 60 -11.33 -7.69 2.59
N GLU A 61 -10.72 -8.87 2.63
CA GLU A 61 -11.37 -10.11 2.19
C GLU A 61 -12.58 -10.51 3.05
N THR A 62 -12.62 -10.10 4.33
CA THR A 62 -13.81 -10.29 5.18
C THR A 62 -14.88 -9.22 4.98
N THR A 63 -14.52 -8.05 4.46
CA THR A 63 -15.42 -6.91 4.27
C THR A 63 -16.04 -6.90 2.87
N ASP A 64 -15.22 -7.06 1.83
CA ASP A 64 -15.63 -7.17 0.44
C ASP A 64 -14.67 -8.12 -0.31
N PRO A 65 -14.99 -9.42 -0.39
CA PRO A 65 -14.05 -10.43 -0.88
C PRO A 65 -13.73 -10.28 -2.37
N ARG A 66 -12.46 -10.47 -2.74
CA ARG A 66 -11.96 -10.55 -4.12
C ARG A 66 -12.14 -9.27 -4.94
N VAL A 67 -12.22 -8.10 -4.29
CA VAL A 67 -12.32 -6.79 -4.97
C VAL A 67 -10.98 -6.09 -5.13
N THR A 68 -9.89 -6.69 -4.67
CA THR A 68 -8.56 -6.09 -4.71
C THR A 68 -7.47 -7.12 -4.99
N SER A 69 -6.35 -6.66 -5.53
CA SER A 69 -5.10 -7.40 -5.63
C SER A 69 -4.03 -6.72 -4.79
N TYR A 70 -2.99 -7.47 -4.44
CA TYR A 70 -1.93 -7.00 -3.57
C TYR A 70 -0.58 -7.20 -4.23
N ALA A 71 0.35 -6.29 -3.94
CA ALA A 71 1.75 -6.42 -4.27
C ALA A 71 2.59 -5.89 -3.11
N ALA A 72 3.75 -6.48 -2.86
CA ALA A 72 4.66 -5.96 -1.84
C ALA A 72 6.12 -6.26 -2.18
N GLU A 73 6.97 -5.28 -1.90
CA GLU A 73 8.43 -5.44 -1.89
C GLU A 73 8.93 -5.15 -0.48
N MET A 74 9.71 -6.06 0.09
CA MET A 74 10.30 -5.88 1.40
C MET A 74 11.76 -6.31 1.44
N ARG A 75 12.57 -5.46 2.07
CA ARG A 75 14.02 -5.68 2.17
C ARG A 75 14.35 -6.90 3.01
N ASP A 76 13.61 -7.10 4.09
CA ASP A 76 13.88 -8.16 5.04
C ASP A 76 13.26 -9.48 4.54
N GLN A 77 13.80 -10.60 5.01
CA GLN A 77 13.19 -11.91 4.78
C GLN A 77 11.83 -11.98 5.47
N TRP A 78 10.86 -12.67 4.84
CA TRP A 78 9.62 -13.01 5.52
C TRP A 78 9.90 -13.89 6.74
N ASN A 79 9.70 -13.33 7.92
CA ASN A 79 9.63 -14.10 9.16
C ASN A 79 8.17 -14.45 9.41
N THR A 80 7.89 -15.69 9.82
CA THR A 80 6.53 -16.16 10.11
C THR A 80 5.89 -15.26 11.18
N PRO A 81 4.89 -14.43 10.83
CA PRO A 81 4.30 -13.49 11.76
C PRO A 81 3.42 -14.20 12.80
N ALA A 82 2.96 -13.48 13.82
CA ALA A 82 2.07 -14.03 14.85
C ALA A 82 0.61 -14.19 14.36
N HIS A 83 0.30 -13.67 13.17
CA HIS A 83 -0.99 -13.78 12.50
C HIS A 83 -1.50 -15.24 12.38
N PRO A 84 -2.82 -15.51 12.53
CA PRO A 84 -3.39 -16.85 12.35
C PRO A 84 -3.04 -17.51 11.00
N ASP A 85 -2.97 -16.70 9.94
CA ASP A 85 -2.63 -17.12 8.57
C ASP A 85 -1.16 -16.79 8.20
N ALA A 86 -0.20 -17.11 9.06
CA ALA A 86 1.21 -16.69 8.96
C ALA A 86 2.00 -17.17 7.71
N GLN A 87 1.34 -17.77 6.72
CA GLN A 87 1.98 -18.16 5.47
C GLN A 87 2.31 -16.93 4.62
N LYS A 88 3.54 -16.89 4.07
CA LYS A 88 3.94 -15.84 3.11
C LYS A 88 3.03 -15.85 1.88
N PRO A 89 2.32 -14.76 1.57
CA PRO A 89 1.56 -14.65 0.33
C PRO A 89 2.48 -14.63 -0.90
N ALA A 90 2.00 -15.18 -2.02
CA ALA A 90 2.80 -15.29 -3.25
C ALA A 90 3.18 -13.94 -3.88
N PHE A 91 2.41 -12.88 -3.59
CA PHE A 91 2.68 -11.53 -4.09
C PHE A 91 3.77 -10.78 -3.31
N VAL A 92 4.23 -11.33 -2.17
CA VAL A 92 5.26 -10.70 -1.34
C VAL A 92 6.65 -11.09 -1.87
N GLN A 93 7.37 -10.09 -2.36
CA GLN A 93 8.78 -10.18 -2.72
C GLN A 93 9.64 -9.78 -1.52
N ASP A 94 10.09 -10.78 -0.76
CA ASP A 94 11.02 -10.58 0.37
C ASP A 94 12.49 -10.64 -0.09
N ASN A 95 13.40 -10.21 0.79
CA ASN A 95 14.82 -10.02 0.43
C ASN A 95 15.02 -9.11 -0.81
N THR A 96 14.07 -8.21 -1.06
CA THR A 96 14.03 -7.35 -2.24
C THR A 96 14.08 -5.90 -1.77
N VAL A 97 15.10 -5.17 -2.18
CA VAL A 97 15.19 -3.74 -1.86
C VAL A 97 14.01 -3.04 -2.52
N PRO A 98 13.15 -2.32 -1.77
CA PRO A 98 12.04 -1.61 -2.39
C PRO A 98 12.51 -0.64 -3.46
N ASP A 99 11.82 -0.65 -4.60
CA ASP A 99 12.16 0.16 -5.77
C ASP A 99 11.23 1.38 -5.90
N ILE A 100 11.81 2.52 -6.23
CA ILE A 100 11.08 3.73 -6.59
C ILE A 100 10.23 3.50 -7.84
N SER A 101 10.67 2.67 -8.78
CA SER A 101 9.87 2.36 -9.96
C SER A 101 8.59 1.61 -9.62
N PHE A 102 8.65 0.69 -8.64
CA PHE A 102 7.47 0.02 -8.08
C PHE A 102 6.53 1.04 -7.43
N ILE A 103 7.02 1.87 -6.51
CA ILE A 103 6.21 2.91 -5.84
C ILE A 103 5.52 3.83 -6.87
N ALA A 104 6.28 4.32 -7.87
CA ALA A 104 5.76 5.22 -8.89
C ALA A 104 4.70 4.56 -9.76
N LYS A 105 4.88 3.28 -10.11
CA LYS A 105 3.91 2.50 -10.88
C LYS A 105 2.58 2.38 -10.14
N GLU A 106 2.60 1.90 -8.90
CA GLU A 106 1.37 1.67 -8.12
C GLU A 106 0.64 3.00 -7.84
N LEU A 107 1.38 4.07 -7.47
CA LEU A 107 0.79 5.41 -7.30
C LEU A 107 0.20 5.98 -8.59
N SER A 108 0.83 5.72 -9.75
CA SER A 108 0.30 6.16 -11.05
C SER A 108 -0.97 5.42 -11.49
N ALA A 109 -1.14 4.20 -10.99
CA ALA A 109 -2.38 3.42 -11.12
C ALA A 109 -3.45 3.84 -10.10
N GLN A 110 -3.20 4.90 -9.33
CA GLN A 110 -4.05 5.45 -8.26
C GLN A 110 -4.23 4.51 -7.06
N GLU A 111 -3.39 3.49 -6.91
CA GLU A 111 -3.54 2.45 -5.89
C GLU A 111 -3.18 2.93 -4.48
N ASP A 112 -3.56 2.18 -3.45
CA ASP A 112 -3.13 2.45 -2.08
C ASP A 112 -1.72 1.93 -1.86
N VAL A 113 -0.80 2.84 -1.64
CA VAL A 113 0.60 2.51 -1.39
C VAL A 113 0.96 2.92 0.03
N GLU A 114 1.29 1.94 0.86
CA GLU A 114 1.81 2.15 2.20
C GLU A 114 3.28 1.74 2.31
N ILE A 115 4.06 2.51 3.05
CA ILE A 115 5.47 2.22 3.28
C ILE A 115 5.74 1.92 4.74
N ALA A 116 6.57 0.91 4.98
CA ALA A 116 7.13 0.61 6.28
C ALA A 116 8.49 1.30 6.42
N LEU A 117 8.60 2.15 7.44
CA LEU A 117 9.82 2.86 7.81
C LEU A 117 10.47 2.22 9.02
N ARG A 118 11.81 2.20 9.02
CA ARG A 118 12.59 1.77 10.19
C ARG A 118 13.79 2.68 10.41
N GLY A 119 13.99 3.08 11.68
CA GLY A 119 15.21 3.73 12.17
C GLY A 119 16.35 2.73 12.38
N THR A 120 17.42 3.16 13.06
CA THR A 120 18.55 2.27 13.41
C THR A 120 18.31 1.53 14.71
N THR A 121 17.61 2.17 15.65
CA THR A 121 17.42 1.70 17.02
C THR A 121 15.99 1.88 17.53
N GLY A 122 15.18 2.68 16.85
CA GLY A 122 13.80 3.00 17.24
C GLY A 122 12.71 2.09 16.66
N PRO A 123 11.46 2.28 17.11
CA PRO A 123 10.30 1.57 16.58
C PRO A 123 10.11 1.88 15.09
N GLY A 124 9.49 0.95 14.36
CA GLY A 124 9.07 1.21 12.98
C GLY A 124 7.87 2.15 12.91
N HIS A 125 7.59 2.69 11.71
CA HIS A 125 6.41 3.48 11.44
C HIS A 125 5.82 3.14 10.06
N TYR A 126 4.54 3.43 9.85
CA TYR A 126 3.91 3.27 8.55
C TYR A 126 3.38 4.60 8.04
N LEU A 127 3.53 4.86 6.74
CA LEU A 127 2.95 6.04 6.09
C LEU A 127 2.13 5.60 4.88
N THR A 128 0.99 6.26 4.65
CA THR A 128 0.22 6.13 3.41
C THR A 128 0.74 7.14 2.39
N LEU A 129 1.27 6.69 1.26
CA LEU A 129 1.75 7.57 0.20
C LEU A 129 0.60 8.13 -0.63
N THR A 130 0.75 9.38 -1.03
CA THR A 130 -0.20 10.12 -1.89
C THR A 130 0.47 10.66 -3.15
N GLY A 131 1.79 10.50 -3.26
CA GLY A 131 2.53 10.94 -4.43
C GLY A 131 4.04 10.76 -4.27
N ILE A 132 4.73 10.83 -5.41
CA ILE A 132 6.18 10.78 -5.48
C ILE A 132 6.68 11.70 -6.60
N MET A 133 7.78 12.39 -6.34
CA MET A 133 8.59 13.09 -7.35
C MET A 133 10.00 12.56 -7.24
N PHE A 134 10.59 12.08 -8.32
CA PHE A 134 11.91 11.48 -8.28
C PHE A 134 12.69 11.78 -9.56
N ASP A 135 13.95 12.17 -9.40
CA ASP A 135 14.92 12.32 -10.48
C ASP A 135 15.81 11.08 -10.50
N THR A 136 15.74 10.34 -11.62
CA THR A 136 16.50 9.11 -11.81
C THR A 136 18.00 9.33 -11.98
N ASP A 137 18.40 10.51 -12.49
CA ASP A 137 19.81 10.83 -12.74
C ASP A 137 20.52 11.15 -11.43
N SER A 138 19.90 11.95 -10.57
CA SER A 138 20.43 12.26 -9.23
C SER A 138 20.10 11.19 -8.17
N ARG A 139 19.14 10.30 -8.47
CA ARG A 139 18.56 9.31 -7.54
C ARG A 139 17.97 9.94 -6.27
N THR A 140 17.45 11.15 -6.38
CA THR A 140 16.85 11.89 -5.27
C THR A 140 15.45 12.37 -5.61
N GLY A 141 14.64 12.62 -4.58
CA GLY A 141 13.26 13.02 -4.78
C GLY A 141 12.55 13.41 -3.50
N LYS A 142 11.23 13.37 -3.56
CA LYS A 142 10.31 13.66 -2.46
C LYS A 142 9.12 12.71 -2.53
N ILE A 143 8.72 12.19 -1.38
CA ILE A 143 7.45 11.48 -1.20
C ILE A 143 6.45 12.40 -0.51
N PHE A 144 5.18 12.21 -0.83
CA PHE A 144 4.04 12.87 -0.21
C PHE A 144 3.20 11.81 0.49
N PHE A 145 2.71 12.08 1.68
CA PHE A 145 2.08 11.06 2.51
C PHE A 145 1.05 11.63 3.47
N VAL A 146 0.22 10.73 4.01
CA VAL A 146 -0.59 10.95 5.21
C VAL A 146 0.00 10.12 6.34
N ASP A 147 0.35 10.77 7.44
CA ASP A 147 0.79 10.11 8.66
C ASP A 147 -0.44 9.57 9.42
N PRO A 148 -0.50 8.25 9.73
CA PRO A 148 -1.57 7.72 10.58
C PRO A 148 -1.62 8.38 11.96
N ILE A 149 -0.51 8.91 12.46
CA ILE A 149 -0.49 9.72 13.69
C ILE A 149 -1.11 11.09 13.39
N GLY A 150 -2.37 11.23 13.78
CA GLY A 150 -3.12 12.49 13.66
C GLY A 150 -3.61 12.81 12.25
N GLY A 151 -3.43 11.93 11.27
CA GLY A 151 -4.01 12.09 9.92
C GLY A 151 -3.41 13.24 9.11
N LYS A 152 -2.17 13.64 9.41
CA LYS A 152 -1.56 14.83 8.83
C LYS A 152 -0.92 14.52 7.48
N THR A 153 -1.16 15.37 6.50
CA THR A 153 -0.42 15.34 5.24
C THR A 153 0.99 15.88 5.44
N GLY A 154 1.95 15.32 4.71
CA GLY A 154 3.35 15.69 4.81
C GLY A 154 4.12 15.37 3.54
N SER A 155 5.36 15.87 3.51
CA SER A 155 6.32 15.49 2.46
C SER A 155 7.74 15.52 3.01
N VAL A 156 8.58 14.60 2.55
CA VAL A 156 9.98 14.47 2.97
C VAL A 156 10.86 14.11 1.78
N ALA A 157 12.12 14.52 1.83
CA ALA A 157 13.08 14.15 0.81
C ALA A 157 13.45 12.66 0.93
N ILE A 158 13.74 12.06 -0.22
CA ILE A 158 14.19 10.68 -0.33
C ILE A 158 15.40 10.57 -1.24
N ARG A 159 16.17 9.50 -1.04
CA ARG A 159 17.28 9.12 -1.91
C ARG A 159 17.34 7.61 -2.07
N GLN A 160 17.38 7.13 -3.32
CA GLN A 160 17.60 5.71 -3.61
C GLN A 160 19.11 5.42 -3.57
N LEU A 161 19.49 4.47 -2.74
CA LEU A 161 20.78 3.78 -2.78
C LEU A 161 20.58 2.39 -3.37
N ASP A 162 21.66 1.71 -3.73
CA ASP A 162 21.59 0.34 -4.29
C ASP A 162 21.01 -0.67 -3.30
N THR A 163 21.04 -0.37 -2.00
CA THR A 163 20.65 -1.29 -0.92
C THR A 163 19.47 -0.81 -0.09
N SER A 164 18.95 0.39 -0.36
CA SER A 164 17.82 0.96 0.40
C SER A 164 17.34 2.27 -0.22
N ILE A 165 16.09 2.63 0.08
CA ILE A 165 15.65 4.03 0.02
C ILE A 165 15.80 4.64 1.41
N ILE A 166 16.48 5.77 1.50
CA ILE A 166 16.55 6.57 2.73
C ILE A 166 15.62 7.77 2.64
N THR A 167 15.12 8.23 3.78
CA THR A 167 14.22 9.37 3.89
C THR A 167 14.60 10.28 5.07
N ASP A 168 14.28 11.56 4.93
CA ASP A 168 14.44 12.57 5.98
C ASP A 168 13.27 12.57 6.99
N TYR A 169 12.42 11.54 6.96
CA TYR A 169 11.37 11.35 7.96
C TYR A 169 11.96 10.92 9.30
N PHE A 170 11.63 11.65 10.37
CA PHE A 170 12.06 11.35 11.74
C PHE A 170 11.11 10.37 12.41
N ILE A 171 11.65 9.30 12.98
CA ILE A 171 10.93 8.45 13.94
C ILE A 171 11.64 8.58 15.28
N SER A 172 10.96 9.13 16.28
CA SER A 172 11.49 9.29 17.64
C SER A 172 12.90 9.89 17.68
N ASP A 173 13.10 10.98 16.92
CA ASP A 173 14.37 11.73 16.78
C ASP A 173 15.51 11.04 16.02
N GLU A 174 15.28 9.89 15.37
CA GLU A 174 16.29 9.20 14.55
C GLU A 174 16.28 9.61 13.06
N LEU A 175 17.48 9.85 12.51
CA LEU A 175 17.73 9.99 11.07
C LEU A 175 19.07 9.33 10.64
N PRO A 176 19.20 8.93 9.36
CA PRO A 176 18.13 8.79 8.37
C PRO A 176 17.30 7.53 8.61
N THR A 177 15.99 7.58 8.38
CA THR A 177 15.15 6.37 8.38
C THR A 177 15.14 5.73 6.99
N ARG A 178 14.84 4.43 6.94
CA ARG A 178 14.85 3.64 5.71
C ARG A 178 13.45 3.13 5.40
N ILE A 179 13.11 3.13 4.12
CA ILE A 179 11.97 2.35 3.63
C ILE A 179 12.42 0.90 3.58
N VAL A 180 11.79 0.05 4.40
CA VAL A 180 12.09 -1.38 4.51
C VAL A 180 11.02 -2.25 3.87
N GLY A 181 9.85 -1.68 3.58
CA GLY A 181 8.80 -2.35 2.82
C GLY A 181 7.89 -1.34 2.13
N VAL A 182 7.33 -1.74 0.99
CA VAL A 182 6.28 -1.04 0.26
C VAL A 182 5.18 -2.06 0.00
N ILE A 183 3.95 -1.69 0.32
CA ILE A 183 2.77 -2.52 0.19
C ILE A 183 1.77 -1.75 -0.67
N ALA A 184 1.31 -2.37 -1.75
CA ALA A 184 0.30 -1.82 -2.64
C ALA A 184 -0.97 -2.68 -2.59
N GLU A 185 -2.11 -1.98 -2.56
CA GLU A 185 -3.44 -2.55 -2.71
C GLU A 185 -4.13 -1.90 -3.91
N SER A 186 -4.49 -2.74 -4.88
CA SER A 186 -5.00 -2.33 -6.19
C SER A 186 -6.44 -2.84 -6.37
N PRO A 187 -7.45 -1.96 -6.39
CA PRO A 187 -8.82 -2.38 -6.62
C PRO A 187 -8.97 -3.07 -7.99
N ILE A 188 -9.62 -4.23 -8.03
CA ILE A 188 -9.89 -4.98 -9.26
C ILE A 188 -11.22 -4.44 -9.85
N PRO A 189 -11.21 -3.80 -11.04
CA PRO A 189 -12.45 -3.31 -11.64
C PRO A 189 -13.44 -4.45 -11.88
N GLU A 190 -14.74 -4.19 -11.67
CA GLU A 190 -15.81 -5.15 -11.95
C GLU A 190 -15.67 -5.73 -13.38
N PRO A 191 -15.94 -7.04 -13.58
CA PRO A 191 -15.82 -7.69 -14.88
C PRO A 191 -16.60 -7.00 -16.01
N ALA A 192 -17.74 -6.36 -15.67
CA ALA A 192 -18.55 -5.60 -16.62
C ALA A 192 -17.80 -4.38 -17.18
N THR A 193 -17.01 -3.68 -16.36
CA THR A 193 -16.18 -2.54 -16.80
C THR A 193 -15.08 -3.01 -17.75
N ALA A 194 -14.42 -4.12 -17.45
CA ALA A 194 -13.43 -4.73 -18.33
C ALA A 194 -14.05 -5.17 -19.67
N LEU A 195 -15.26 -5.75 -19.64
CA LEU A 195 -15.99 -6.18 -20.83
C LEU A 195 -16.41 -5.00 -21.72
N VAL A 196 -16.86 -3.89 -21.12
CA VAL A 196 -17.20 -2.66 -21.85
C VAL A 196 -15.95 -2.03 -22.50
N LEU A 197 -14.83 -1.97 -21.79
CA LEU A 197 -13.58 -1.45 -22.36
C LEU A 197 -13.07 -2.34 -23.51
N ALA A 198 -13.07 -3.65 -23.33
CA ALA A 198 -12.66 -4.60 -24.37
C ALA A 198 -13.57 -4.53 -25.60
N SER A 199 -14.89 -4.45 -25.42
CA SER A 199 -15.83 -4.31 -26.54
C SER A 199 -15.70 -2.95 -27.24
N SER A 200 -15.42 -1.87 -26.51
CA SER A 200 -15.15 -0.54 -27.08
C SER A 200 -13.92 -0.55 -27.99
N LEU A 201 -12.83 -1.18 -27.52
CA LEU A 201 -11.58 -1.30 -28.29
C LEU A 201 -11.75 -2.16 -29.55
N LEU A 202 -12.55 -3.24 -29.48
CA LEU A 202 -12.89 -4.06 -30.64
C LEU A 202 -13.70 -3.29 -31.68
N VAL A 203 -14.69 -2.50 -31.26
CA VAL A 203 -15.49 -1.65 -32.16
C VAL A 203 -14.63 -0.59 -32.83
N LEU A 204 -13.73 0.06 -32.08
CA LEU A 204 -12.79 1.05 -32.63
C LEU A 204 -11.77 0.42 -33.59
N GLY A 205 -11.23 -0.75 -33.26
CA GLY A 205 -10.34 -1.51 -34.14
C GLY A 205 -11.03 -1.94 -35.44
N TYR A 206 -12.28 -2.40 -35.36
CA TYR A 206 -13.08 -2.75 -36.53
C TYR A 206 -13.40 -1.52 -37.40
N ALA A 207 -13.79 -0.40 -36.80
CA ALA A 207 -14.06 0.85 -37.51
C ALA A 207 -12.80 1.40 -38.21
N ALA A 208 -11.63 1.30 -37.58
CA ALA A 208 -10.36 1.72 -38.17
C ALA A 208 -9.94 0.81 -39.33
N TRP A 209 -10.19 -0.50 -39.24
CA TRP A 209 -9.92 -1.45 -40.31
C TRP A 209 -10.79 -1.20 -41.54
N ASN A 210 -12.09 -0.95 -41.35
CA ASN A 210 -13.02 -0.64 -42.45
C ASN A 210 -12.72 0.69 -43.15
N ARG A 211 -12.06 1.65 -42.50
CA ARG A 211 -11.63 2.92 -43.12
C ARG A 211 -10.34 2.80 -43.94
N ARG A 212 -9.59 1.70 -43.81
CA ARG A 212 -8.31 1.46 -44.52
C ARG A 212 -8.46 0.52 -45.72
N ARG A 213 -9.65 -0.04 -45.95
CA ARG A 213 -10.05 -0.77 -47.15
C ARG A 213 -10.84 0.15 -48.07
#